data_AF-A0A355SXU4-F1
#
_entry.id   AF-A0A355SXU4-F1
#
_cell.length_a   1.000
_cell.length_b   1.000
_cell.length_c   1.000
_cell.angle_alpha   90.00
_cell.angle_beta   90.00
_cell.angle_gamma   90.00
#
_symmetry.space_group_name_H-M   'P 1'
#
loop_
_entity.id
_entity.type
_entity.pdbx_description
1 polymer ?
#
loop_
_entity_poly.entity_id
_entity_poly.type
_entity_poly.pdbx_seq_one_letter_code
_entity_poly.pdbx_strand_id
1 'polypeptide(L)'
;MKKLLALLILVAAATITAALIFLKPTAPEVTPQRPVPTVEIILVQPQSIQLMVRSQGTVMPRTETALSVEVSGRILEIADNFRAGGHIEADEVLLRIDPADYQAAVATRIADLASA
;
A
#
# COMPACT_ATOMS: atom_id res chain seq x y z
N MET A 1 -92.60 61.23 18.02
CA MET A 1 -92.17 59.97 18.67
C MET A 1 -91.40 59.05 17.70
N LYS A 2 -91.95 58.69 16.53
CA LYS A 2 -91.29 57.75 15.58
C LYS A 2 -89.95 58.24 14.97
N LYS A 3 -89.81 59.53 14.68
CA LYS A 3 -88.55 60.11 14.13
C LYS A 3 -87.39 60.12 15.13
N LEU A 4 -87.69 60.21 16.42
CA LEU A 4 -86.68 60.19 17.49
C LEU A 4 -86.08 58.78 17.65
N LEU A 5 -86.93 57.75 17.57
CA LEU A 5 -86.50 56.35 17.60
C LEU A 5 -85.60 56.00 16.41
N ALA A 6 -85.95 56.48 15.21
CA ALA A 6 -85.15 56.27 14.00
C ALA A 6 -83.77 56.94 14.09
N LEU A 7 -83.69 58.15 14.65
CA LEU A 7 -82.42 58.86 14.84
C LEU A 7 -81.52 58.14 15.85
N LEU A 8 -82.09 57.62 16.93
CA LEU A 8 -81.34 56.91 17.98
C LEU A 8 -80.76 55.58 17.45
N ILE A 9 -81.53 54.84 16.65
CA ILE A 9 -81.05 53.61 16.00
C ILE A 9 -79.93 53.90 15.01
N LEU A 10 -80.03 55.00 14.25
CA LEU A 10 -79.01 55.38 13.27
C LEU A 10 -77.70 55.80 13.94
N VAL A 11 -77.77 56.53 15.05
CA VAL A 11 -76.60 56.89 15.86
C VAL A 11 -75.97 55.65 16.48
N ALA A 12 -76.77 54.72 17.01
CA ALA A 12 -76.28 53.46 17.57
C ALA A 12 -75.58 52.58 16.51
N ALA A 13 -76.17 52.46 15.31
CA ALA A 13 -75.57 51.71 14.21
C ALA A 13 -74.24 52.34 13.73
N ALA A 14 -74.20 53.68 13.63
CA ALA A 14 -73.00 54.40 13.25
C ALA A 14 -71.87 54.24 14.29
N THR A 15 -72.20 54.31 15.59
CA THR A 15 -71.23 54.12 16.67
C THR A 15 -70.70 52.68 16.72
N ILE A 16 -71.56 51.68 16.56
CA ILE A 16 -71.15 50.26 16.52
C ILE A 16 -70.22 50.01 15.32
N THR A 17 -70.57 50.54 14.14
CA THR A 17 -69.76 50.35 12.92
C THR A 17 -68.40 51.04 13.04
N ALA A 18 -68.37 52.27 13.57
CA ALA A 18 -67.12 52.99 13.82
C ALA A 18 -66.24 52.24 14.82
N ALA A 19 -66.82 51.72 15.91
CA ALA A 19 -66.10 50.93 16.90
C ALA A 19 -65.48 49.67 16.28
N LEU A 20 -66.21 48.95 15.42
CA LEU A 20 -65.70 47.74 14.75
C LEU A 20 -64.54 48.02 13.79
N ILE A 21 -64.55 49.17 13.11
CA ILE A 21 -63.46 49.55 12.20
C ILE A 21 -62.21 49.95 13.00
N PHE A 22 -62.38 50.71 14.08
CA PHE A 22 -61.26 51.13 14.94
C PHE A 22 -60.68 49.98 15.76
N LEU A 23 -61.48 49.01 16.20
CA LEU A 23 -61.02 47.84 16.95
C LEU A 23 -60.57 46.68 16.05
N LYS A 24 -60.64 46.81 14.72
CA LYS A 24 -60.22 45.73 13.83
C LYS A 24 -58.72 45.45 14.05
N PRO A 25 -58.35 44.24 14.50
CA PRO A 25 -56.94 43.90 14.68
C PRO A 25 -56.29 43.78 13.31
N THR A 26 -55.16 44.47 13.12
CA THR A 26 -54.29 44.24 11.96
C THR A 26 -53.66 42.86 12.13
N ALA A 27 -54.01 41.92 11.26
CA ALA A 27 -53.38 40.61 11.24
C ALA A 27 -51.91 40.76 10.82
N PRO A 28 -50.95 40.19 11.56
CA PRO A 28 -49.55 40.21 11.17
C PRO A 28 -49.36 39.41 9.87
N GLU A 29 -48.67 40.00 8.91
CA GLU A 29 -48.35 39.35 7.64
C GLU A 29 -47.29 38.26 7.90
N VAL A 30 -47.70 37.00 7.80
CA VAL A 30 -46.80 35.87 8.04
C VAL A 30 -46.08 35.55 6.73
N THR A 31 -44.84 36.02 6.59
CA THR A 31 -43.98 35.58 5.48
C THR A 31 -43.61 34.12 5.70
N PRO A 32 -43.96 33.18 4.80
CA PRO A 32 -43.61 31.77 4.98
C PRO A 32 -42.08 31.61 4.90
N GLN A 33 -41.48 31.13 5.99
CA GLN A 33 -40.06 30.79 6.01
C GLN A 33 -39.84 29.54 5.16
N ARG A 34 -38.92 29.61 4.20
CA ARG A 34 -38.52 28.46 3.37
C ARG A 34 -37.70 27.50 4.22
N PRO A 35 -38.01 26.19 4.24
CA PRO A 35 -37.21 25.22 4.98
C PRO A 35 -35.80 25.13 4.37
N VAL A 36 -34.78 25.22 5.21
CA VAL A 36 -33.38 25.01 4.80
C VAL A 36 -33.17 23.51 4.57
N PRO A 37 -32.67 23.09 3.40
CA PRO A 37 -32.42 21.67 3.15
C PRO A 37 -31.31 21.17 4.06
N THR A 38 -31.56 20.05 4.73
CA THR A 38 -30.53 19.35 5.51
C THR A 38 -29.66 18.55 4.54
N VAL A 39 -28.35 18.71 4.67
CA VAL A 39 -27.35 18.00 3.87
C VAL A 39 -26.40 17.24 4.79
N GLU A 40 -25.93 16.10 4.33
CA GLU A 40 -24.92 15.32 5.02
C GLU A 40 -23.53 15.76 4.54
N ILE A 41 -22.60 15.93 5.48
CA ILE A 41 -21.21 16.29 5.18
C ILE A 41 -20.26 15.31 5.85
N ILE A 42 -19.11 15.08 5.20
CA ILE A 42 -18.00 14.32 5.76
C ILE A 42 -16.78 15.26 5.79
N LEU A 43 -16.19 15.43 6.97
CA LEU A 43 -14.97 16.22 7.15
C LEU A 43 -13.75 15.36 6.84
N VAL A 44 -13.04 15.69 5.76
CA VAL A 44 -11.81 15.01 5.38
C VAL A 44 -10.64 15.57 6.17
N GLN A 45 -9.84 14.68 6.77
CA GLN A 45 -8.59 15.04 7.44
C GLN A 45 -7.39 14.47 6.67
N PRO A 46 -6.29 15.23 6.53
CA PRO A 46 -5.05 14.71 5.95
C PRO A 46 -4.54 13.53 6.77
N GLN A 47 -4.24 12.42 6.10
CA GLN A 47 -3.62 11.25 6.70
C GLN A 47 -2.43 10.83 5.86
N SER A 48 -1.33 10.44 6.51
CA SER A 48 -0.19 9.83 5.85
C SER A 48 -0.42 8.33 5.75
N ILE A 49 -0.48 7.81 4.53
CA ILE A 49 -0.69 6.38 4.28
C ILE A 49 0.59 5.81 3.68
N GLN A 50 1.13 4.76 4.29
CA GLN A 50 2.22 4.00 3.71
C GLN A 50 1.67 2.94 2.76
N LEU A 51 2.02 3.05 1.48
CA LEU A 51 1.64 2.06 0.48
C LEU A 51 2.61 0.88 0.54
N MET A 52 2.17 -0.25 1.09
CA MET A 52 2.94 -1.49 1.06
C MET A 52 2.64 -2.27 -0.23
N VAL A 53 3.63 -2.42 -1.10
CA VAL A 53 3.54 -3.26 -2.30
C VAL A 53 4.16 -4.62 -1.99
N ARG A 54 3.34 -5.67 -2.10
CA ARG A 54 3.82 -7.06 -2.00
C ARG A 54 4.30 -7.50 -3.37
N SER A 55 5.51 -8.04 -3.43
CA SER A 55 6.09 -8.62 -4.63
C SER A 55 6.61 -10.02 -4.33
N GLN A 56 6.79 -10.81 -5.39
CA GLN A 56 7.23 -12.20 -5.33
C GLN A 56 8.31 -12.43 -6.39
N GLY A 57 9.18 -13.39 -6.15
CA GLY A 57 10.27 -13.76 -7.05
C GLY A 57 10.91 -15.06 -6.63
N THR A 58 11.79 -15.58 -7.48
CA THR A 58 12.53 -16.82 -7.23
C THR A 58 13.91 -16.48 -6.67
N VAL A 59 14.35 -17.23 -5.65
CA VAL A 59 15.73 -17.13 -5.15
C VAL A 59 16.65 -17.87 -6.10
N MET A 60 17.73 -17.21 -6.52
CA MET A 60 18.76 -17.81 -7.37
C MET A 60 20.11 -17.78 -6.64
N PRO A 61 20.97 -18.79 -6.84
CA PRO A 61 22.31 -18.77 -6.29
C PRO A 61 23.09 -17.58 -6.85
N ARG A 62 23.89 -16.93 -6.01
CA ARG A 62 24.75 -15.82 -6.44
C ARG A 62 25.86 -16.31 -7.37
N THR A 63 26.38 -17.51 -7.12
CA THR A 63 27.47 -18.14 -7.86
C THR A 63 27.14 -19.60 -8.05
N GLU A 64 27.27 -20.07 -9.28
CA GLU A 64 27.11 -21.46 -9.66
C GLU A 64 28.34 -21.85 -10.48
N THR A 65 28.87 -23.04 -10.25
CA THR A 65 30.10 -23.50 -10.90
C THR A 65 29.99 -24.98 -11.22
N ALA A 66 30.31 -25.33 -12.46
CA ALA A 66 30.48 -26.71 -12.87
C ALA A 66 31.93 -27.12 -12.63
N LEU A 67 32.15 -28.14 -11.82
CA LEU A 67 33.48 -28.70 -11.58
C LEU A 67 33.81 -29.72 -12.68
N SER A 68 34.94 -29.52 -13.34
CA SER A 68 35.51 -30.47 -14.29
C SER A 68 36.96 -30.77 -13.92
N VAL A 69 37.45 -31.93 -14.35
CA VAL A 69 38.83 -32.33 -14.13
C VAL A 69 39.66 -31.92 -15.34
N GLU A 70 40.75 -31.19 -15.10
CA GLU A 70 41.64 -30.73 -16.18
C GLU A 70 42.53 -31.83 -16.75
N VAL A 71 42.82 -32.86 -15.96
CA VAL A 71 43.75 -33.93 -16.29
C VAL A 71 43.13 -35.31 -16.07
N SER A 72 43.52 -36.29 -16.89
CA SER A 72 43.03 -37.66 -16.76
C SER A 72 43.87 -38.45 -15.75
N GLY A 73 43.23 -39.15 -14.83
CA GLY A 73 43.96 -40.01 -13.90
C GLY A 73 43.06 -40.71 -12.90
N ARG A 74 43.65 -41.59 -12.10
CA ARG A 74 42.94 -42.30 -11.03
C ARG A 74 42.76 -41.41 -9.81
N ILE A 75 41.58 -41.39 -9.22
CA ILE A 75 41.31 -40.69 -7.96
C ILE A 75 41.88 -41.52 -6.80
N LEU A 76 42.74 -40.90 -5.99
CA LEU A 76 43.31 -41.48 -4.78
C LEU A 76 42.47 -41.14 -3.55
N GLU A 77 42.00 -39.90 -3.45
CA GLU A 77 41.27 -39.39 -2.29
C GLU A 77 40.13 -38.45 -2.70
N ILE A 78 39.09 -38.43 -1.87
CA ILE A 78 37.92 -37.58 -1.98
C ILE A 78 37.73 -36.91 -0.62
N ALA A 79 37.53 -35.60 -0.61
CA ALA A 79 37.32 -34.86 0.62
C ALA A 79 35.95 -35.18 1.25
N ASP A 80 35.90 -35.26 2.58
CA ASP A 80 34.67 -35.61 3.32
C ASP A 80 33.54 -34.60 3.12
N ASN A 81 33.86 -33.36 2.81
CA ASN A 81 32.90 -32.29 2.54
C ASN A 81 32.43 -32.24 1.08
N PHE A 82 33.05 -33.03 0.18
CA PHE A 82 32.61 -33.17 -1.20
C PHE A 82 31.38 -34.09 -1.31
N ARG A 83 30.25 -33.59 -0.77
CA ARG A 83 28.96 -34.26 -0.73
C ARG A 83 27.82 -33.26 -0.92
N ALA A 84 26.65 -33.76 -1.30
CA ALA A 84 25.46 -32.91 -1.44
C ALA A 84 25.14 -32.17 -0.12
N GLY A 85 25.03 -30.85 -0.19
CA GLY A 85 24.82 -29.99 0.98
C GLY A 85 26.07 -29.73 1.83
N GLY A 86 27.25 -30.20 1.40
CA GLY A 86 28.53 -29.85 2.02
C GLY A 86 28.91 -28.39 1.79
N HIS A 87 29.71 -27.84 2.70
CA HIS A 87 30.33 -26.53 2.55
C HIS A 87 31.79 -26.71 2.17
N ILE A 88 32.26 -25.86 1.26
CA ILE A 88 33.60 -25.91 0.68
C ILE A 88 34.19 -24.50 0.79
N GLU A 89 35.41 -24.43 1.30
CA GLU A 89 36.17 -23.18 1.36
C GLU A 89 37.02 -22.98 0.11
N ALA A 90 37.48 -21.74 -0.12
CA ALA A 90 38.45 -21.47 -1.17
C ALA A 90 39.75 -22.25 -0.92
N ASP A 91 40.38 -22.73 -2.01
CA ASP A 91 41.61 -23.52 -2.00
C ASP A 91 41.53 -24.89 -1.28
N GLU A 92 40.32 -25.35 -0.98
CA GLU A 92 40.13 -26.67 -0.39
C GLU A 92 40.28 -27.79 -1.44
N VAL A 93 41.12 -28.78 -1.14
CA VAL A 93 41.38 -29.91 -2.03
C VAL A 93 40.19 -30.87 -1.98
N LEU A 94 39.38 -30.90 -3.04
CA LEU A 94 38.20 -31.76 -3.13
C LEU A 94 38.52 -33.19 -3.56
N LEU A 95 39.49 -33.34 -4.46
CA LEU A 95 39.87 -34.60 -5.09
C LEU A 95 41.38 -34.62 -5.28
N ARG A 96 42.01 -35.77 -5.01
CA ARG A 96 43.45 -35.98 -5.31
C ARG A 96 43.61 -37.02 -6.40
N ILE A 97 44.20 -36.62 -7.52
CA ILE A 97 44.51 -37.50 -8.66
C ILE A 97 45.91 -38.08 -8.49
N ASP A 98 46.10 -39.33 -8.89
CA ASP A 98 47.39 -40.01 -8.84
C ASP A 98 48.45 -39.25 -9.66
N PRO A 99 49.51 -38.73 -9.01
CA PRO A 99 50.49 -37.89 -9.68
C PRO A 99 51.64 -38.70 -10.28
N ALA A 100 51.70 -40.04 -10.13
CA ALA A 100 52.88 -40.84 -10.46
C ALA A 100 53.37 -40.63 -11.90
N ASP A 101 52.48 -40.75 -12.89
CA ASP A 101 52.81 -40.56 -14.31
C ASP A 101 53.27 -39.12 -14.61
N TYR A 102 52.61 -38.15 -13.98
CA TYR A 102 52.95 -36.72 -14.12
C TYR A 102 54.32 -36.41 -13.51
N GLN A 103 54.63 -36.96 -12.34
CA GLN A 103 55.91 -36.78 -11.67
C GLN A 103 57.05 -37.44 -12.45
N ALA A 104 56.83 -38.65 -12.97
CA ALA A 104 57.81 -39.34 -13.81
C ALA A 104 58.09 -38.56 -15.11
N ALA A 105 57.04 -38.02 -15.74
CA ALA A 105 57.19 -37.18 -16.92
C ALA A 105 58.00 -35.91 -16.61
N VAL A 106 57.68 -35.20 -15.52
CA VAL A 106 58.42 -34.00 -15.09
C VAL A 106 59.89 -34.33 -14.81
N ALA A 107 60.17 -35.41 -14.07
CA ALA A 107 61.53 -35.84 -13.77
C ALA A 107 62.34 -36.14 -15.04
N THR A 108 61.71 -36.79 -16.03
CA THR A 108 62.33 -37.06 -17.33
C THR A 108 62.71 -35.76 -18.05
N ARG A 109 61.80 -34.78 -18.11
CA ARG A 109 62.08 -33.48 -18.75
C ARG A 109 63.18 -32.68 -18.05
N ILE A 110 63.26 -32.78 -16.72
CA ILE A 110 64.32 -32.12 -15.95
C ILE A 110 65.68 -32.77 -16.25
N ALA A 111 65.73 -34.10 -16.35
CA ALA A 111 66.96 -34.81 -16.72
C ALA A 111 67.42 -34.45 -18.15
N ASP A 112 66.49 -34.39 -19.11
CA ASP A 112 66.78 -33.94 -20.48
C ASP A 112 67.41 -32.54 -20.48
N LEU A 113 66.82 -31.59 -19.74
CA LEU A 113 67.32 -30.22 -19.61
C LEU A 113 68.72 -30.16 -18.96
N ALA A 114 68.99 -31.00 -17.95
CA ALA A 114 70.28 -31.02 -17.28
C ALA A 114 71.40 -31.67 -18.13
N SER A 115 71.02 -32.47 -19.12
CA SER A 115 71.95 -33.12 -20.05
C SER A 115 72.29 -32.30 -21.29
N ALA A 116 71.60 -31.17 -21.50
CA ALA A 116 71.81 -30.21 -22.59
C ALA A 116 72.86 -29.15 -22.22
#